data_AF-A0A1C6JAI6-F1
#
_entry.id   AF-A0A1C6JAI6-F1
#
_cell.length_a   1.000
_cell.length_b   1.000
_cell.length_c   1.000
_cell.angle_alpha   90.00
_cell.angle_beta   90.00
_cell.angle_gamma   90.00
#
_symmetry.space_group_name_H-M   'P 1'
#
loop_
_entity.id
_entity.type
_entity.pdbx_description
1 polymer ?
#
loop_
_entity_poly.entity_id
_entity_poly.type
_entity_poly.pdbx_seq_one_letter_code
_entity_poly.pdbx_strand_id
1 'polypeptide(L)'
;MGAHVNMPETLKNLLRSEIEQAIYQANLGKTDTGIAQRYLIEQIPQIDIAAEYGCERSTISRRLLRIIDKVESTAQRLNYT
;
A
#
# COMPACT_ATOMS: atom_id res chain seq x y z
N MET A 1 -2.21 11.83 -18.88
CA MET A 1 -3.36 11.21 -18.17
C MET A 1 -2.81 10.57 -16.91
N GLY A 2 -3.09 11.14 -15.73
CA GLY A 2 -2.60 10.59 -14.47
C GLY A 2 -3.39 9.33 -14.10
N ALA A 3 -2.70 8.21 -13.89
CA ALA A 3 -3.33 7.01 -13.37
C ALA A 3 -3.68 7.26 -11.88
N HIS A 4 -4.96 7.40 -11.59
CA HIS A 4 -5.44 7.65 -10.23
C HIS A 4 -5.13 6.45 -9.32
N VAL A 5 -4.50 6.73 -8.17
CA VAL A 5 -4.26 5.74 -7.12
C VAL A 5 -5.60 5.44 -6.45
N ASN A 6 -6.13 4.24 -6.68
CA ASN A 6 -7.34 3.79 -6.02
C ASN A 6 -6.97 3.21 -4.66
N MET A 7 -6.90 4.09 -3.67
CA MET A 7 -6.73 3.73 -2.27
C MET A 7 -8.11 3.43 -1.65
N PRO A 8 -8.24 2.37 -0.82
CA PRO A 8 -9.49 2.05 -0.13
C PRO A 8 -9.88 3.16 0.86
N GLU A 9 -11.18 3.34 1.06
CA GLU A 9 -11.74 4.44 1.88
C GLU A 9 -11.35 4.34 3.36
N THR A 10 -11.27 3.11 3.88
CA THR A 10 -10.79 2.78 5.23
C THR A 10 -9.40 3.37 5.50
N LEU A 11 -8.46 3.19 4.58
CA LEU A 11 -7.10 3.71 4.71
C LEU A 11 -7.01 5.21 4.40
N LYS A 12 -7.90 5.77 3.57
CA LYS A 12 -7.93 7.21 3.25
C LYS A 12 -8.26 8.08 4.46
N ASN A 13 -9.02 7.55 5.41
CA ASN A 13 -9.40 8.27 6.62
C ASN A 13 -8.31 8.26 7.70
N LEU A 14 -7.24 7.50 7.49
CA LEU A 14 -6.11 7.41 8.42
C LEU A 14 -5.12 8.54 8.20
N LEU A 15 -4.50 8.99 9.29
CA LEU A 15 -3.34 9.85 9.24
C LEU A 15 -2.18 9.12 8.58
N ARG A 16 -1.28 9.88 7.94
CA ARG A 16 -0.05 9.33 7.36
C ARG A 16 0.70 8.44 8.35
N SER A 17 0.88 8.91 9.59
CA SER A 17 1.61 8.15 10.62
C SER A 17 0.90 6.85 11.04
N GLU A 18 -0.43 6.80 10.98
CA GLU A 18 -1.21 5.58 11.24
C GLU A 18 -1.03 4.57 10.10
N ILE A 19 -1.00 5.03 8.85
CA ILE A 19 -0.69 4.17 7.69
C ILE A 19 0.75 3.66 7.76
N GLU A 20 1.71 4.52 8.11
CA GLU A 20 3.12 4.14 8.27
C GLU A 20 3.29 3.06 9.36
N GLN A 21 2.63 3.24 10.51
CA GLN A 21 2.61 2.24 11.58
C GLN A 21 1.91 0.95 11.15
N ALA A 22 0.76 1.02 10.48
CA ALA A 22 0.06 -0.16 10.00
C ALA A 22 0.90 -0.95 8.98
N ILE A 23 1.59 -0.29 8.06
CA ILE A 23 2.52 -0.94 7.11
C ILE A 23 3.69 -1.61 7.84
N TYR A 24 4.28 -0.92 8.82
CA TYR A 24 5.40 -1.47 9.60
C TYR A 24 4.99 -2.72 10.37
N GLN A 25 3.85 -2.66 11.07
CA GLN A 25 3.35 -3.74 11.92
C GLN A 25 2.72 -4.90 11.11
N ALA A 26 2.33 -4.69 9.85
CA ALA A 26 1.74 -5.72 9.00
C ALA A 26 2.71 -6.84 8.60
N ASN A 27 4.02 -6.68 8.84
CA ASN A 27 5.04 -7.69 8.53
C ASN A 27 4.91 -8.25 7.09
N LEU A 28 4.89 -7.35 6.11
CA LEU A 28 4.67 -7.67 4.69
C LEU A 28 5.89 -8.32 4.01
N GLY A 29 7.07 -8.19 4.61
CA GLY A 29 8.35 -8.52 3.96
C GLY A 29 8.85 -7.35 3.10
N LYS A 30 10.17 -7.33 2.85
CA LYS A 30 10.88 -6.14 2.32
C LYS A 30 10.27 -5.58 1.03
N THR A 31 10.00 -6.43 0.05
CA THR A 31 9.47 -6.02 -1.26
C THR A 31 8.09 -5.39 -1.12
N ASP A 32 7.18 -6.08 -0.43
CA ASP A 32 5.79 -5.67 -0.31
C ASP A 32 5.64 -4.46 0.63
N THR A 33 6.49 -4.33 1.66
CA THR A 33 6.60 -3.09 2.45
C THR A 33 7.00 -1.91 1.56
N GLY A 34 7.99 -2.07 0.69
CA GLY A 34 8.41 -0.99 -0.21
C GLY A 34 7.35 -0.61 -1.25
N ILE A 35 6.57 -1.59 -1.73
CA ILE A 35 5.41 -1.34 -2.60
C ILE A 35 4.31 -0.60 -1.83
N ALA A 36 4.03 -1.00 -0.59
CA ALA A 36 3.03 -0.37 0.27
C ALA A 36 3.35 1.10 0.55
N GLN A 37 4.61 1.41 0.88
CA GLN A 37 5.06 2.79 1.13
C GLN A 37 4.87 3.66 -0.12
N ARG A 38 5.34 3.20 -1.28
CA ARG A 38 5.20 3.95 -2.54
C ARG A 38 3.74 4.19 -2.91
N TYR A 39 2.89 3.18 -2.76
CA TYR A 39 1.50 3.27 -3.19
C TYR A 39 0.61 4.01 -2.19
N LEU A 40 0.69 3.70 -0.90
CA LEU A 40 -0.23 4.21 0.13
C LEU A 40 0.23 5.54 0.75
N ILE A 41 1.55 5.76 0.84
CA ILE A 41 2.12 6.97 1.46
C ILE A 41 2.54 7.98 0.40
N GLU A 42 3.32 7.55 -0.59
CA GLU A 42 3.87 8.44 -1.63
C GLU A 42 2.90 8.64 -2.81
N GLN A 43 1.81 7.85 -2.86
CA GLN A 43 0.78 7.92 -3.90
C GLN A 43 1.37 7.77 -5.33
N ILE A 44 2.42 6.96 -5.47
CA ILE A 44 3.05 6.67 -6.75
C ILE A 44 2.16 5.69 -7.55
N PRO A 45 1.93 5.93 -8.86
CA PRO A 45 1.13 5.04 -9.69
C PRO A 45 1.74 3.64 -9.80
N GLN A 46 0.88 2.62 -9.93
CA GLN A 46 1.31 1.22 -10.02
C GLN A 46 2.27 0.95 -11.18
N ILE A 47 2.18 1.71 -12.28
CA ILE A 47 3.05 1.56 -13.44
C ILE A 47 4.48 2.01 -13.15
N ASP A 48 4.65 3.10 -12.42
CA ASP A 48 5.95 3.63 -12.02
C ASP A 48 6.60 2.72 -10.97
N ILE A 49 5.81 2.24 -9.99
CA ILE A 49 6.27 1.22 -9.04
C ILE A 49 6.71 -0.04 -9.80
N ALA A 50 5.95 -0.46 -10.81
CA ALA A 50 6.32 -1.65 -11.58
C ALA A 50 7.65 -1.47 -12.32
N ALA A 51 7.90 -0.27 -12.87
CA ALA A 51 9.16 0.08 -13.50
C ALA A 51 10.33 0.06 -12.50
N GLU A 52 10.16 0.60 -11.30
CA GLU A 52 11.18 0.56 -10.23
C GLU A 52 11.57 -0.87 -9.84
N TYR A 53 10.59 -1.78 -9.79
CA TYR A 53 10.79 -3.17 -9.40
C TYR A 53 11.08 -4.11 -10.60
N GLY A 54 11.19 -3.57 -11.82
CA GLY A 54 11.49 -4.34 -13.02
C GLY A 54 10.44 -5.40 -13.36
N CYS A 55 9.16 -5.12 -13.12
CA CYS A 55 8.07 -6.06 -13.34
C CYS A 55 6.88 -5.43 -14.07
N GLU A 56 5.89 -6.23 -14.44
CA GLU A 56 4.66 -5.73 -15.05
C GLU A 56 3.74 -5.05 -14.02
N ARG A 57 3.01 -4.02 -14.44
CA ARG A 57 1.99 -3.34 -13.61
C ARG A 57 0.95 -4.32 -13.05
N SER A 58 0.58 -5.35 -13.80
CA SER A 58 -0.34 -6.41 -13.36
C SER A 58 0.18 -7.19 -12.14
N THR A 59 1.51 -7.34 -12.03
CA THR A 59 2.14 -7.96 -10.85
C THR A 59 2.03 -7.07 -9.62
N ILE A 60 2.24 -5.76 -9.76
CA ILE A 60 2.00 -4.79 -8.69
C ILE A 60 0.53 -4.79 -8.28
N SER A 61 -0.40 -4.77 -9.24
CA SER A 61 -1.84 -4.81 -8.95
C SER A 61 -2.24 -6.05 -8.12
N ARG A 62 -1.76 -7.25 -8.49
CA ARG A 62 -2.02 -8.48 -7.73
C ARG A 62 -1.42 -8.47 -6.33
N ARG A 63 -0.21 -7.92 -6.17
CA ARG A 63 0.44 -7.78 -4.85
C ARG A 63 -0.32 -6.81 -3.96
N LEU A 64 -0.74 -5.67 -4.52
CA LEU A 64 -1.48 -4.64 -3.80
C LEU A 64 -2.76 -5.15 -3.16
N LEU A 65 -3.48 -6.09 -3.80
CA LEU A 65 -4.66 -6.70 -3.19
C LEU A 65 -4.35 -7.33 -1.83
N ARG A 66 -3.26 -8.10 -1.72
CA ARG A 66 -2.86 -8.76 -0.47
C ARG A 66 -2.21 -7.79 0.51
N ILE A 67 -1.47 -6.81 0.01
CA ILE A 67 -0.83 -5.77 0.84
C ILE A 67 -1.89 -4.94 1.55
N ILE A 68 -2.87 -4.44 0.78
CA ILE A 68 -3.94 -3.58 1.29
C ILE A 68 -4.75 -4.33 2.35
N ASP A 69 -5.19 -5.56 2.05
CA ASP A 69 -5.92 -6.41 3.00
C ASP A 69 -5.18 -6.58 4.34
N LYS A 70 -3.86 -6.83 4.29
CA LYS A 70 -3.05 -7.01 5.49
C LYS A 70 -2.81 -5.70 6.24
N VAL A 71 -2.67 -4.58 5.54
CA VAL A 71 -2.52 -3.25 6.14
C VAL A 71 -3.82 -2.83 6.82
N GLU A 72 -4.98 -3.02 6.17
CA GLU A 72 -6.31 -2.78 6.76
C GLU A 72 -6.52 -3.63 8.01
N SER A 73 -6.26 -4.94 7.92
CA SER A 73 -6.36 -5.85 9.07
C SER A 73 -5.45 -5.42 10.22
N THR A 74 -4.27 -4.88 9.92
CA THR A 74 -3.35 -4.36 10.93
C THR A 74 -3.85 -3.06 11.55
N ALA A 75 -4.36 -2.13 10.73
CA ALA A 75 -4.94 -0.88 11.20
C ALA A 75 -6.12 -1.12 12.15
N GLN A 76 -7.01 -2.08 11.82
CA GLN A 76 -8.09 -2.51 12.70
C GLN A 76 -7.56 -3.05 14.04
N ARG A 77 -6.51 -3.87 14.03
CA ARG A 77 -5.89 -4.40 15.25
C ARG A 77 -5.21 -3.31 16.10
N LEU A 78 -4.79 -2.22 15.47
CA LEU A 78 -4.24 -1.04 16.14
C LEU A 78 -5.34 -0.06 16.60
N ASN A 79 -6.61 -0.35 16.32
CA ASN A 79 -7.79 0.47 16.62
C ASN A 79 -7.80 1.83 15.89
N TYR A 80 -7.29 1.87 14.66
CA TYR A 80 -7.37 3.07 13.81
C TYR A 80 -8.68 3.15 13.00
N THR A 81 -9.38 2.02 12.85
CA THR A 81 -10.63 1.85 12.09
C THR A 81 -11.56 0.90 12.81
#